data_AF-A0A3B0X6Y1-F1
#
_entry.id   AF-A0A3B0X6Y1-F1
#
_cell.length_a   1.000
_cell.length_b   1.000
_cell.length_c   1.000
_cell.angle_alpha   90.00
_cell.angle_beta   90.00
_cell.angle_gamma   90.00
#
_symmetry.space_group_name_H-M   'P 1'
#
loop_
_entity.id
_entity.type
_entity.pdbx_description
1 polymer ?
#
loop_
_entity_poly.entity_id
_entity_poly.type
_entity_poly.pdbx_seq_one_letter_code
_entity_poly.pdbx_strand_id
1 'polypeptide(L)'
;KFDVHFRIHQQSKDADESKQSWQVFISFNFKTLGKVQSSIHLMSNQLSAMFHTELCRTTEKIQSLLPTLQSALENAGFNVTRLAVDNTLMDEAPLIGIQTHLLDENI
;
A
#
# COMPACT_ATOMS: atom_id res chain seq x y z
N LYS A 1 9.70 -16.02 10.65
CA LYS A 1 8.59 -15.47 11.47
C LYS A 1 7.66 -14.77 10.49
N PHE A 2 6.34 -14.85 10.66
CA PHE A 2 5.42 -14.04 9.87
C PHE A 2 5.16 -12.76 10.68
N ASP A 3 5.40 -11.61 10.06
CA ASP A 3 5.11 -10.31 10.64
C ASP A 3 4.44 -9.43 9.59
N VAL A 4 3.54 -8.57 10.07
CA VAL A 4 2.76 -7.64 9.25
C VAL A 4 2.86 -6.27 9.91
N HIS A 5 3.26 -5.29 9.14
CA HIS A 5 3.29 -3.89 9.53
C HIS A 5 2.40 -3.11 8.56
N PHE A 6 1.46 -2.33 9.08
CA PHE A 6 0.64 -1.45 8.25
C PHE A 6 0.67 -0.03 8.82
N ARG A 7 0.60 0.95 7.92
CA ARG A 7 0.58 2.37 8.25
C ARG A 7 -0.34 3.07 7.27
N ILE A 8 -1.30 3.83 7.78
CA ILE A 8 -2.23 4.62 6.97
C ILE A 8 -1.96 6.09 7.25
N HIS A 9 -1.73 6.86 6.21
CA HIS A 9 -1.52 8.29 6.27
C HIS A 9 -2.56 9.00 5.41
N GLN A 10 -3.32 9.88 6.03
CA GLN A 10 -4.08 10.88 5.28
C GLN A 10 -3.08 11.98 4.87
N GLN A 11 -2.85 12.14 3.57
CA GLN A 11 -1.92 13.14 3.06
C GLN A 11 -2.56 14.54 3.00
N SER A 12 -3.87 14.60 2.75
CA SER A 12 -4.61 15.86 2.59
C SER A 12 -5.93 15.80 3.38
N LYS A 13 -6.10 16.68 4.36
CA LYS A 13 -7.38 16.90 5.04
C LYS A 13 -7.99 18.20 4.50
N ASP A 14 -8.49 18.11 3.27
CA ASP A 14 -9.22 19.20 2.64
C ASP A 14 -10.72 19.04 2.94
N ALA A 15 -11.47 20.15 2.97
CA ALA A 15 -12.91 20.14 3.24
C ALA A 15 -13.70 19.51 2.08
N ASP A 16 -13.09 19.46 0.89
CA ASP A 16 -13.58 18.81 -0.30
C ASP A 16 -13.14 17.34 -0.32
N GLU A 17 -14.09 16.41 -0.22
CA GLU A 17 -13.84 14.96 -0.25
C GLU A 17 -13.08 14.52 -1.51
N SER A 18 -13.26 15.23 -2.63
CA SER A 18 -12.58 14.89 -3.89
C SER A 18 -11.07 15.13 -3.85
N LYS A 19 -10.59 15.92 -2.89
CA LYS A 19 -9.17 16.26 -2.69
C LYS A 19 -8.54 15.50 -1.53
N GLN A 20 -9.31 14.67 -0.83
CA GLN A 20 -8.74 13.82 0.20
C GLN A 20 -7.93 12.71 -0.45
N SER A 21 -6.67 12.61 -0.05
CA SER A 21 -5.74 11.58 -0.50
C SER A 21 -5.23 10.76 0.66
N TRP A 22 -5.17 9.45 0.44
CA TRP A 22 -4.74 8.46 1.40
C TRP A 22 -3.53 7.73 0.85
N GLN A 23 -2.55 7.52 1.72
CA GLN A 23 -1.41 6.68 1.46
C GLN A 23 -1.38 5.54 2.47
N VAL A 24 -1.43 4.32 1.96
CA VAL A 24 -1.38 3.11 2.77
C VAL A 24 -0.07 2.40 2.48
N PHE A 25 0.67 2.12 3.53
CA PHE A 25 1.86 1.27 3.47
C PHE A 25 1.55 -0.05 4.15
N ILE A 26 1.81 -1.15 3.46
CA ILE A 26 1.68 -2.49 4.04
C ILE A 26 2.97 -3.25 3.77
N SER A 27 3.57 -3.79 4.82
CA SER A 27 4.77 -4.62 4.77
C SER A 27 4.48 -5.98 5.38
N PHE A 28 4.83 -7.03 4.66
CA PHE A 28 4.71 -8.41 5.06
C PHE A 28 6.08 -9.05 5.04
N ASN A 29 6.39 -9.88 6.02
CA ASN A 29 7.56 -10.73 6.00
C ASN A 29 7.12 -12.19 5.93
N PHE A 30 7.28 -12.80 4.76
CA PHE A 30 6.93 -14.19 4.55
C PHE A 30 8.18 -15.06 4.63
N LYS A 31 8.10 -16.18 5.38
CA LYS A 31 9.21 -17.12 5.50
C LYS A 31 9.72 -17.64 4.14
N THR A 32 8.82 -17.81 3.16
CA THR A 32 9.15 -18.38 1.84
C THR A 32 9.21 -17.34 0.73
N LEU A 33 8.55 -16.19 0.86
CA LEU A 33 8.49 -15.16 -0.18
C LEU A 33 9.40 -13.96 0.13
N GLY A 34 10.03 -13.93 1.30
CA GLY A 34 10.81 -12.78 1.78
C GLY A 34 9.92 -11.61 2.17
N LYS A 35 10.54 -10.45 2.37
CA LYS A 35 9.83 -9.20 2.65
C LYS A 35 9.13 -8.68 1.39
N VAL A 36 7.87 -8.30 1.54
CA VAL A 36 7.04 -7.64 0.52
C VAL A 36 6.47 -6.37 1.13
N GLN A 37 6.79 -5.23 0.54
CA GLN A 37 6.27 -3.93 0.94
C GLN A 37 5.37 -3.40 -0.17
N SER A 38 4.42 -2.56 0.19
CA SER A 38 3.50 -1.93 -0.74
C SER A 38 3.28 -0.49 -0.33
N SER A 39 3.21 0.39 -1.32
CA SER A 39 2.72 1.76 -1.18
C SER A 39 1.51 1.89 -2.09
N ILE A 40 0.35 2.15 -1.49
CA ILE A 40 -0.92 2.32 -2.17
C ILE A 40 -1.34 3.77 -1.97
N HIS A 41 -1.64 4.47 -3.07
CA HIS A 41 -2.17 5.81 -3.05
C HIS A 41 -3.60 5.79 -3.58
N LEU A 42 -4.52 6.37 -2.82
CA LEU A 42 -5.93 6.46 -3.13
C LEU A 42 -6.36 7.93 -3.07
N MET A 43 -6.95 8.43 -4.15
CA MET A 43 -7.53 9.77 -4.21
C MET A 43 -8.87 9.68 -4.93
N SER A 44 -9.95 10.03 -4.24
CA SER A 44 -11.32 9.73 -4.71
C SER A 44 -11.46 8.24 -5.07
N ASN A 45 -11.74 7.90 -6.33
CA ASN A 45 -11.79 6.53 -6.82
C ASN A 45 -10.51 6.08 -7.56
N GLN A 46 -9.50 6.96 -7.69
CA GLN A 46 -8.26 6.64 -8.38
C GLN A 46 -7.30 5.93 -7.44
N LEU A 47 -6.83 4.76 -7.87
CA LEU A 47 -5.90 3.94 -7.12
C LEU A 47 -4.59 3.77 -7.90
N SER A 48 -3.47 3.92 -7.21
CA SER A 48 -2.19 3.39 -7.68
C SER A 48 -1.51 2.58 -6.58
N ALA A 49 -0.78 1.54 -6.96
CA ALA A 49 0.03 0.77 -6.04
C ALA A 49 1.39 0.39 -6.64
N MET A 50 2.41 0.43 -5.80
CA MET A 50 3.73 -0.10 -6.08
C MET A 50 4.07 -1.16 -5.03
N PHE A 51 4.46 -2.35 -5.50
CA PHE A 51 4.95 -3.43 -4.65
C PHE A 51 6.48 -3.50 -4.75
N HIS A 52 7.12 -3.74 -3.63
CA HIS A 52 8.56 -3.82 -3.48
C HIS A 52 8.88 -5.15 -2.81
N THR A 53 9.68 -5.99 -3.45
CA THR A 53 9.98 -7.32 -2.91
C THR A 53 11.47 -7.52 -2.73
N GLU A 54 11.83 -8.31 -1.73
CA GLU A 54 13.20 -8.71 -1.46
C GLU A 54 13.72 -9.73 -2.50
N LEU A 55 12.87 -10.67 -2.92
CA LEU A 55 13.29 -11.79 -3.76
C LEU A 55 12.76 -11.67 -5.19
N CYS A 56 13.63 -11.82 -6.19
CA CYS A 56 13.26 -11.75 -7.60
C CYS A 56 12.10 -12.70 -7.99
N ARG A 57 12.13 -13.95 -7.50
CA ARG A 57 11.04 -14.93 -7.69
C ARG A 57 9.68 -14.44 -7.18
N THR A 58 9.68 -13.61 -6.13
CA THR A 58 8.47 -13.02 -5.56
C THR A 58 7.98 -11.87 -6.43
N THR A 59 8.89 -11.04 -6.96
CA THR A 59 8.57 -10.03 -7.99
C THR A 59 7.91 -10.66 -9.21
N GLU A 60 8.49 -11.72 -9.79
CA GLU A 60 7.91 -12.41 -10.95
C GLU A 60 6.50 -12.95 -10.66
N LYS A 61 6.33 -13.55 -9.47
CA LYS A 61 5.03 -14.07 -9.04
C LYS A 61 3.99 -12.96 -8.90
N ILE A 62 4.33 -11.87 -8.22
CA ILE A 62 3.41 -10.72 -8.06
C ILE A 62 3.12 -10.10 -9.43
N GLN A 63 4.13 -9.92 -10.28
CA GLN A 63 4.00 -9.38 -11.64
C GLN A 63 2.97 -10.18 -12.45
N SER A 64 3.02 -11.51 -12.38
CA SER A 64 2.06 -12.39 -13.05
C SER A 64 0.61 -12.26 -12.56
N LEU A 65 0.42 -11.80 -11.31
CA LEU A 65 -0.88 -11.65 -10.66
C LEU A 65 -1.43 -10.22 -10.73
N LEU A 66 -0.64 -9.24 -11.17
CA LEU A 66 -1.08 -7.85 -11.29
C LEU A 66 -2.34 -7.68 -12.15
N PRO A 67 -2.50 -8.36 -13.31
CA PRO A 67 -3.73 -8.23 -14.09
C PRO A 67 -4.97 -8.70 -13.32
N THR A 68 -4.85 -9.80 -12.57
CA THR A 68 -5.95 -10.30 -11.72
C THR A 68 -6.30 -9.31 -10.63
N LEU A 69 -5.30 -8.71 -9.98
CA LEU A 69 -5.50 -7.68 -8.97
C LEU A 69 -6.14 -6.42 -9.56
N GLN A 70 -5.68 -5.99 -10.74
CA GLN A 70 -6.24 -4.85 -11.47
C GLN A 70 -7.73 -5.07 -11.71
N SER A 71 -8.09 -6.20 -12.32
CA SER A 71 -9.50 -6.52 -12.60
C SER A 71 -10.34 -6.60 -11.33
N ALA A 72 -9.81 -7.16 -10.23
CA ALA A 72 -10.53 -7.20 -8.96
C ALA A 72 -10.79 -5.79 -8.38
N LEU A 73 -9.83 -4.88 -8.48
CA LEU A 73 -9.96 -3.50 -8.02
C LEU A 73 -10.91 -2.68 -8.92
N GLU A 74 -10.82 -2.85 -10.23
CA GLU A 74 -11.73 -2.22 -11.20
C GLU A 74 -13.17 -2.70 -10.98
N ASN A 75 -13.37 -4.01 -10.78
CA ASN A 75 -14.69 -4.57 -10.45
C ASN A 75 -15.23 -4.08 -9.10
N ALA A 76 -14.36 -3.69 -8.17
CA ALA A 76 -14.73 -3.07 -6.90
C ALA A 76 -15.07 -1.56 -7.05
N GLY A 77 -14.93 -0.99 -8.25
CA GLY A 77 -15.29 0.40 -8.56
C GLY A 77 -14.11 1.38 -8.56
N PHE A 78 -12.87 0.91 -8.43
CA PHE A 78 -11.68 1.77 -8.50
C PHE A 78 -11.23 2.01 -9.94
N ASN A 79 -10.76 3.22 -10.22
CA ASN A 79 -10.00 3.54 -11.43
C ASN A 79 -8.51 3.28 -11.15
N VAL A 80 -8.01 2.14 -11.61
CA VAL A 80 -6.62 1.74 -11.39
C VAL A 80 -5.71 2.48 -12.38
N THR A 81 -5.01 3.50 -11.87
CA THR A 81 -4.11 4.33 -12.67
C THR A 81 -2.73 3.69 -12.87
N ARG A 82 -2.27 2.90 -11.90
CA ARG A 82 -0.98 2.18 -11.98
C ARG A 82 -0.93 1.03 -10.98
N LEU A 83 -0.50 -0.15 -11.44
CA LEU A 83 -0.03 -1.24 -10.60
C LEU A 83 1.33 -1.69 -11.12
N ALA A 84 2.31 -1.84 -10.23
CA ALA A 84 3.64 -2.29 -10.60
C ALA A 84 4.30 -3.01 -9.43
N VAL A 85 5.31 -3.83 -9.74
CA VAL A 85 6.17 -4.46 -8.76
C VAL A 85 7.63 -4.27 -9.14
N ASP A 86 8.49 -4.09 -8.16
CA ASP A 86 9.94 -4.03 -8.30
C ASP A 86 10.64 -4.95 -7.29
N ASN A 87 11.85 -5.39 -7.62
CA ASN A 87 12.71 -6.20 -6.74
C ASN A 87 13.69 -5.32 -5.92
N THR A 88 13.27 -4.13 -5.53
CA THR A 88 14.03 -3.25 -4.65
C THR A 88 13.16 -2.94 -3.45
N LEU A 89 13.64 -3.22 -2.23
CA LEU A 89 12.92 -2.84 -1.01
C LEU A 89 12.85 -1.32 -0.89
N MET A 90 11.80 -0.81 -0.26
CA MET A 90 11.68 0.62 0.04
C MET A 90 12.67 0.97 1.14
N ASP A 91 13.35 2.11 1.01
CA ASP A 91 14.08 2.69 2.13
C ASP A 91 13.10 2.91 3.29
N GLU A 92 13.36 2.28 4.43
CA GLU A 92 12.60 2.57 5.64
C GLU A 92 12.96 3.99 6.08
N ALA A 93 12.12 4.95 5.71
CA ALA A 93 12.14 6.25 6.38
C ALA A 93 12.05 5.98 7.89
N PRO A 94 12.94 6.56 8.72
CA PRO A 94 12.93 6.30 10.15
C PRO A 94 11.53 6.53 10.68
N LEU A 95 11.10 5.67 11.59
CA LEU A 95 9.86 5.83 12.34
C LEU A 95 9.98 7.12 13.16
N ILE A 96 9.75 8.28 12.54
CA ILE A 96 9.37 9.48 13.28
C ILE A 96 8.04 9.08 13.90
N GLY A 97 8.09 8.77 15.19
CA GLY A 97 6.94 8.54 16.04
C GLY A 97 6.10 9.80 16.05
N ILE A 98 5.32 10.01 15.00
CA ILE A 98 4.17 10.88 15.05
C ILE A 98 3.26 10.17 16.04
N GLN A 99 3.19 10.72 17.25
CA GLN A 99 2.23 10.31 18.25
C GLN A 99 0.87 10.28 17.56
N THR A 100 0.40 9.08 17.23
CA THR A 100 -0.98 8.86 16.84
C THR A 100 -1.78 9.20 18.07
N HIS A 101 -2.35 10.40 18.11
CA HIS A 101 -3.67 10.60 18.68
C HIS A 101 -4.58 9.64 17.90
N LEU A 102 -4.62 8.39 18.36
CA LEU A 102 -5.75 7.52 18.11
C LEU A 102 -6.93 8.32 18.65
N LEU A 103 -7.81 8.74 17.75
CA LEU A 103 -9.05 9.39 18.13
C LEU A 103 -9.77 8.39 19.03
N ASP A 104 -9.72 8.65 20.34
CA ASP A 104 -10.61 8.00 21.30
C ASP A 104 -12.03 8.21 20.78
N GLU A 105 -12.74 7.11 20.64
CA GLU A 105 -14.19 7.10 20.54
C GLU A 105 -14.72 7.77 21.81
N ASN A 106 -15.13 9.04 21.71
CA ASN A 106 -15.92 9.65 22.77
C ASN A 106 -17.40 9.38 22.47
N ILE A 107 -17.94 8.54 23.35
CA ILE A 107 -19.35 8.23 23.58
C ILE A 107 -20.10 9.53 23.94
#